data_AF-A0A8T0BXX2-F1
#
_entry.id   AF-A0A8T0BXX2-F1
#
_cell.length_a   1.000
_cell.length_b   1.000
_cell.length_c   1.000
_cell.angle_alpha   90.00
_cell.angle_beta   90.00
_cell.angle_gamma   90.00
#
_symmetry.space_group_name_H-M   'P 1'
#
loop_
_entity.id
_entity.type
_entity.pdbx_description
1 polymer ?
#
loop_
_entity_poly.entity_id
_entity_poly.type
_entity_poly.pdbx_seq_one_letter_code
_entity_poly.pdbx_strand_id
1 'polypeptide(L)'
;MVRESVEQQADAFKAARFNLETEWKNNYPRLRELDRNELYEKAKNEILDEVISLSQVTPKHWQSILQKKLWERVSTHVIENIYLPAAQTMDSGTFNTTVDIKLKQWTDKQLPHKALEVAWETLQEEFARFMAEYKGKDQDDIFDKLKEAVKDESIKRHKWNERAMDSLRVIQHNALEDRSITDKPQWDAAIQFMEETLQSRLKDTESVIADMVGPDWKQRWLNWTNRTPEQHVRNETKNELERVLKLRDEHTAYLANDEVTTVRKNLEARGVEVDPVLIKDTWHQLYRRHFLQKSLSHCNLCRRGFYYYQRHFVDSELECNDVVLFWRIQRMLGITANTLRQQLTNNEVRRLEKNVKEVLEDFGEDSEKKLQLITGRRVQLAEDLKKVREIQEKLEAFIEALHKEK
;
A
#
# COMPACT_ATOMS: atom_id res chain seq x y z
N MET A 1 -2.16 -62.19 -39.74
CA MET A 1 -2.93 -61.91 -38.52
C MET A 1 -2.26 -60.90 -37.59
N VAL A 2 -1.21 -61.21 -36.82
CA VAL A 2 -0.57 -60.22 -35.90
C VAL A 2 0.04 -59.04 -36.66
N ARG A 3 0.76 -59.32 -37.76
CA ARG A 3 1.39 -58.30 -38.60
C ARG A 3 0.38 -57.33 -39.23
N GLU A 4 -0.67 -57.85 -39.88
CA GLU A 4 -1.73 -57.03 -40.48
C GLU A 4 -2.45 -56.17 -39.43
N SER A 5 -2.66 -56.70 -38.21
CA SER A 5 -3.25 -55.95 -37.11
C SER A 5 -2.37 -54.79 -36.65
N VAL A 6 -1.04 -54.97 -36.62
CA VAL A 6 -0.07 -53.94 -36.22
C VAL A 6 0.08 -52.88 -37.31
N GLU A 7 0.11 -53.30 -38.58
CA GLU A 7 0.13 -52.40 -39.74
C GLU A 7 -1.15 -51.53 -39.76
N GLN A 8 -2.33 -52.11 -39.51
CA GLN A 8 -3.59 -51.37 -39.42
C GLN A 8 -3.60 -50.36 -38.25
N GLN A 9 -3.03 -50.72 -37.10
CA GLN A 9 -2.89 -49.79 -35.97
C GLN A 9 -1.92 -48.65 -36.30
N ALA A 10 -0.81 -48.93 -36.97
CA ALA A 10 0.14 -47.90 -37.40
C ALA A 10 -0.52 -46.89 -38.36
N ASP A 11 -1.32 -47.36 -39.32
CA ASP A 11 -2.05 -46.48 -40.23
C ASP A 11 -3.12 -45.63 -39.51
N ALA A 12 -3.80 -46.19 -38.51
CA ALA A 12 -4.73 -45.43 -37.68
C ALA A 12 -4.03 -44.30 -36.92
N PHE A 13 -2.85 -44.55 -36.33
CA PHE A 13 -2.07 -43.51 -35.67
C PHE A 13 -1.52 -42.48 -36.67
N LYS A 14 -1.17 -42.85 -37.90
CA LYS A 14 -0.78 -41.91 -38.98
C LYS A 14 -1.89 -40.92 -39.30
N ALA A 15 -3.12 -41.42 -39.46
CA ALA A 15 -4.28 -40.56 -39.67
C ALA A 15 -4.55 -39.63 -38.47
N ALA A 16 -4.46 -40.15 -37.24
CA ALA A 16 -4.64 -39.36 -36.03
C ALA A 16 -3.63 -38.21 -35.92
N ARG A 17 -2.34 -38.48 -36.19
CA ARG A 17 -1.29 -37.45 -36.23
C ARG A 17 -1.57 -36.38 -37.26
N PHE A 18 -1.94 -36.77 -38.47
CA PHE A 18 -2.23 -35.81 -39.55
C PHE A 18 -3.36 -34.84 -39.14
N ASN A 19 -4.40 -35.35 -38.49
CA ASN A 19 -5.50 -34.52 -37.99
C ASN A 19 -5.03 -33.53 -36.91
N LEU A 20 -4.27 -34.00 -35.92
CA LEU A 20 -3.75 -33.13 -34.86
C LEU A 20 -2.76 -32.09 -35.40
N GLU A 21 -1.88 -32.44 -36.34
CA GLU A 21 -0.94 -31.51 -36.97
C GLU A 21 -1.67 -30.45 -37.81
N THR A 22 -2.78 -30.85 -38.45
CA THR A 22 -3.66 -29.92 -39.17
C THR A 22 -4.37 -28.96 -38.22
N GLU A 23 -4.90 -29.47 -37.10
CA GLU A 23 -5.50 -28.63 -36.05
C GLU A 23 -4.48 -27.63 -35.50
N TRP A 24 -3.24 -28.06 -35.25
CA TRP A 24 -2.17 -27.18 -34.76
C TRP A 24 -1.85 -26.07 -35.76
N LYS A 25 -1.63 -26.42 -37.03
CA LYS A 25 -1.31 -25.44 -38.08
C LYS A 25 -2.43 -24.43 -38.27
N ASN A 26 -3.69 -24.82 -38.10
CA ASN A 26 -4.84 -23.92 -38.25
C ASN A 26 -4.99 -22.96 -37.06
N ASN A 27 -4.84 -23.47 -35.83
CA ASN A 27 -5.12 -22.68 -34.62
C ASN A 27 -3.87 -21.95 -34.08
N TYR A 28 -2.68 -22.46 -34.33
CA TYR A 28 -1.41 -21.97 -33.77
C TYR A 28 -0.28 -21.86 -34.83
N PRO A 29 -0.53 -21.23 -36.01
CA PRO A 29 0.37 -21.26 -37.18
C PRO A 29 1.78 -20.70 -36.95
N ARG A 30 1.96 -19.84 -35.94
CA ARG A 30 3.24 -19.16 -35.63
C ARG A 30 3.88 -19.64 -34.34
N LEU A 31 3.29 -20.64 -33.67
CA LEU A 31 3.78 -21.14 -32.39
C LEU A 31 4.46 -22.50 -32.60
N ARG A 32 5.60 -22.67 -31.94
CA ARG A 32 6.27 -23.96 -31.81
C ARG A 32 5.46 -24.86 -30.88
N GLU A 33 5.32 -26.13 -31.27
CA GLU A 33 4.80 -27.20 -30.41
C GLU A 33 5.74 -27.36 -29.21
N LEU A 34 5.22 -27.09 -28.02
CA LEU A 34 5.94 -27.28 -26.76
C LEU A 34 5.06 -28.12 -25.84
N ASP A 35 5.61 -29.19 -25.28
CA ASP A 35 4.89 -29.98 -24.29
C ASP A 35 4.78 -29.23 -22.95
N ARG A 36 4.02 -29.78 -22.00
CA ARG A 36 3.80 -29.11 -20.72
C ARG A 36 5.10 -28.88 -19.92
N ASN A 37 6.06 -29.79 -20.01
CA ASN A 37 7.34 -29.64 -19.30
C ASN A 37 8.19 -28.55 -19.97
N GLU A 38 8.22 -28.50 -21.30
CA GLU A 38 8.93 -27.44 -22.05
C GLU A 38 8.28 -26.06 -21.81
N LEU A 39 6.96 -25.99 -21.76
CA LEU A 39 6.22 -24.78 -21.38
C LEU A 39 6.53 -24.36 -19.94
N TYR A 40 6.63 -25.31 -19.02
CA TYR A 40 7.01 -25.05 -17.64
C TYR A 40 8.40 -24.45 -17.54
N GLU A 41 9.40 -25.06 -18.19
CA GLU A 41 10.78 -24.54 -18.19
C GLU A 41 10.87 -23.15 -18.83
N LYS A 42 10.09 -22.90 -19.89
CA LYS A 42 9.99 -21.56 -20.49
C LYS A 42 9.43 -20.54 -19.50
N ALA A 43 8.32 -20.87 -18.83
CA ALA A 43 7.69 -20.00 -17.84
C ALA A 43 8.58 -19.76 -16.62
N LYS A 44 9.27 -20.79 -16.16
CA LYS A 44 10.25 -20.72 -15.06
C LYS A 44 11.32 -19.69 -15.38
N ASN A 45 11.92 -19.73 -16.57
CA ASN A 45 12.92 -18.75 -16.98
C ASN A 45 12.34 -17.33 -17.02
N GLU A 46 11.14 -17.15 -17.58
CA GLU A 46 10.48 -15.84 -17.62
C GLU A 46 10.22 -15.27 -16.22
N ILE A 47 9.72 -16.09 -15.29
CA ILE A 47 9.48 -15.68 -13.90
C ILE A 47 10.79 -15.31 -13.21
N LEU A 48 11.87 -16.09 -13.42
CA LEU A 48 13.18 -15.79 -12.85
C LEU A 48 13.74 -14.47 -13.39
N ASP A 49 13.52 -14.15 -14.67
CA ASP A 49 13.91 -12.86 -15.26
C ASP A 49 13.14 -11.69 -14.61
N GLU A 50 11.84 -11.84 -14.34
CA GLU A 50 11.07 -10.79 -13.63
C GLU A 50 11.55 -10.58 -12.18
N VAL A 51 11.93 -11.65 -11.49
CA VAL A 51 12.53 -11.55 -10.15
C VAL A 51 13.89 -10.84 -10.20
N ILE A 52 14.68 -11.07 -11.25
CA ILE A 52 15.94 -10.32 -11.45
C ILE A 52 15.63 -8.84 -11.66
N SER A 53 14.59 -8.47 -12.42
CA SER A 53 14.14 -7.08 -12.57
C SER A 53 13.82 -6.41 -11.23
N LEU A 54 13.18 -7.13 -10.29
CA LEU A 54 12.93 -6.62 -8.94
C LEU A 54 14.23 -6.27 -8.18
N SER A 55 15.29 -7.05 -8.38
CA SER A 55 16.62 -6.76 -7.79
C SER A 55 17.29 -5.51 -8.36
N GLN A 56 16.87 -5.07 -9.55
CA GLN A 56 17.41 -3.88 -10.23
C GLN A 56 16.69 -2.59 -9.82
N VAL A 57 15.60 -2.68 -9.05
CA VAL A 57 14.89 -1.49 -8.55
C VAL A 57 15.83 -0.61 -7.75
N THR A 58 15.90 0.66 -8.14
CA THR A 58 16.92 1.57 -7.59
C THR A 58 16.73 1.84 -6.09
N PRO A 59 17.81 2.01 -5.32
CA PRO A 59 17.72 2.38 -3.90
C PRO A 59 16.90 3.64 -3.65
N LYS A 60 16.99 4.63 -4.55
CA LYS A 60 16.23 5.89 -4.47
C LYS A 60 14.73 5.65 -4.60
N HIS A 61 14.32 4.77 -5.51
CA HIS A 61 12.91 4.41 -5.67
C HIS A 61 12.37 3.77 -4.39
N TRP A 62 13.06 2.75 -3.87
CA TRP A 62 12.70 2.09 -2.61
C TRP A 62 12.57 3.06 -1.45
N GLN A 63 13.54 3.95 -1.25
CA GLN A 63 13.46 4.94 -0.17
C GLN A 63 12.24 5.84 -0.29
N SER A 64 11.98 6.34 -1.50
CA SER A 64 10.88 7.26 -1.77
C SER A 64 9.51 6.61 -1.53
N ILE A 65 9.29 5.41 -2.07
CA ILE A 65 8.02 4.69 -1.91
C ILE A 65 7.79 4.27 -0.45
N LEU A 66 8.83 3.79 0.25
CA LEU A 66 8.74 3.42 1.65
C LEU A 66 8.45 4.64 2.53
N GLN A 67 9.12 5.76 2.31
CA GLN A 67 8.87 7.00 3.07
C GLN A 67 7.44 7.50 2.85
N LYS A 68 6.97 7.51 1.61
CA LYS A 68 5.61 7.93 1.25
C LYS A 68 4.55 7.04 1.93
N LYS A 69 4.62 5.72 1.72
CA LYS A 69 3.66 4.78 2.29
C LYS A 69 3.70 4.73 3.82
N LEU A 70 4.88 4.87 4.40
CA LEU A 70 5.03 4.95 5.86
C LEU A 70 4.29 6.19 6.39
N TRP A 71 4.47 7.34 5.75
CA TRP A 71 3.75 8.55 6.13
C TRP A 71 2.24 8.41 6.00
N GLU A 72 1.74 7.86 4.88
CA GLU A 72 0.32 7.57 4.68
C GLU A 72 -0.24 6.69 5.81
N ARG A 73 0.50 5.64 6.21
CA ARG A 73 0.11 4.72 7.29
C ARG A 73 0.07 5.36 8.68
N VAL A 74 0.94 6.33 8.97
CA VAL A 74 1.13 6.85 10.34
C VAL A 74 0.63 8.26 10.58
N SER A 75 0.40 9.04 9.52
CA SER A 75 0.04 10.46 9.57
C SER A 75 -1.20 10.74 10.43
N THR A 76 -2.23 9.89 10.37
CA THR A 76 -3.42 10.03 11.24
C THR A 76 -3.07 9.84 12.72
N HIS A 77 -2.19 8.90 13.06
CA HIS A 77 -1.76 8.73 14.45
C HIS A 77 -0.99 9.95 14.95
N VAL A 78 -0.07 10.46 14.13
CA VAL A 78 0.72 11.67 14.42
C VAL A 78 -0.18 12.86 14.72
N ILE A 79 -1.18 13.14 13.88
CA ILE A 79 -2.04 14.30 14.07
C ILE A 79 -3.01 14.10 15.23
N GLU A 80 -3.74 12.98 15.27
CA GLU A 80 -4.83 12.79 16.22
C GLU A 80 -4.37 12.38 17.62
N ASN A 81 -3.27 11.64 17.74
CA ASN A 81 -2.86 11.03 19.01
C ASN A 81 -1.60 11.66 19.62
N ILE A 82 -0.85 12.45 18.85
CA ILE A 82 0.37 13.12 19.31
C ILE A 82 0.18 14.63 19.26
N TYR A 83 -0.01 15.19 18.07
CA TYR A 83 -0.02 16.64 17.88
C TYR A 83 -1.23 17.32 18.51
N LEU A 84 -2.45 16.90 18.16
CA LEU A 84 -3.68 17.53 18.65
C LEU A 84 -3.78 17.52 20.19
N PRO A 85 -3.53 16.39 20.91
CA PRO A 85 -3.58 16.40 22.37
C PRO A 85 -2.45 17.22 23.01
N ALA A 86 -1.26 17.26 22.40
CA ALA A 86 -0.16 18.07 22.92
C ALA A 86 -0.44 19.57 22.72
N ALA A 87 -0.99 19.97 21.58
CA ALA A 87 -1.29 21.37 21.28
C ALA A 87 -2.44 21.95 22.15
N GLN A 88 -3.13 21.12 22.93
CA GLN A 88 -4.16 21.54 23.89
C GLN A 88 -3.59 21.85 25.29
N THR A 89 -2.28 21.68 25.50
CA THR A 89 -1.66 21.98 26.79
C THR A 89 -1.49 23.48 26.99
N MET A 90 -1.37 23.92 28.25
CA MET A 90 -1.40 25.34 28.60
C MET A 90 -0.09 26.09 28.32
N ASP A 91 1.03 25.39 28.17
CA ASP A 91 2.37 25.97 28.01
C ASP A 91 3.31 25.04 27.22
N SER A 92 4.39 25.60 26.70
CA SER A 92 5.41 24.89 25.92
C SER A 92 6.12 23.75 26.66
N GLY A 93 6.28 23.83 27.99
CA GLY A 93 6.90 22.78 28.79
C GLY A 93 6.00 21.54 28.87
N THR A 94 4.71 21.75 29.11
CA THR A 94 3.70 20.70 29.14
C THR A 94 3.46 20.10 27.74
N PHE A 95 3.51 20.91 26.68
CA PHE A 95 3.46 20.46 25.29
C PHE A 95 4.57 19.43 25.00
N ASN A 96 5.83 19.82 25.27
CA ASN A 96 6.99 18.99 24.98
C ASN A 96 6.93 17.67 25.76
N THR A 97 6.59 17.74 27.05
CA THR A 97 6.43 16.55 27.91
C THR A 97 5.37 15.60 27.36
N THR A 98 4.22 16.13 26.92
CA THR A 98 3.14 15.33 26.33
C THR A 98 3.59 14.67 25.03
N VAL A 99 4.27 15.43 24.15
CA VAL A 99 4.85 14.91 22.92
C VAL A 99 5.81 13.75 23.19
N ASP A 100 6.74 13.92 24.14
CA ASP A 100 7.75 12.90 24.42
C ASP A 100 7.13 11.60 24.94
N ILE A 101 6.17 11.71 25.86
CA ILE A 101 5.44 10.55 26.38
C ILE A 101 4.73 9.83 25.24
N LYS A 102 4.03 10.56 24.37
CA LYS A 102 3.27 9.97 23.25
C LYS A 102 4.18 9.35 22.20
N LEU A 103 5.26 10.02 21.80
CA LEU A 103 6.25 9.50 20.85
C LEU A 103 6.93 8.24 21.38
N LYS A 104 7.31 8.21 22.66
CA LYS A 104 7.90 7.03 23.28
C LYS A 104 6.92 5.85 23.28
N GLN A 105 5.69 6.06 23.75
CA GLN A 105 4.64 5.04 23.74
C GLN A 105 4.36 4.50 22.33
N TRP A 106 4.38 5.38 21.33
CA TRP A 106 4.16 5.01 19.94
C TRP A 106 5.30 4.16 19.38
N THR A 107 6.55 4.55 19.64
CA THR A 107 7.76 3.81 19.24
C THR A 107 7.86 2.45 19.91
N ASP A 108 7.51 2.35 21.19
CA ASP A 108 7.59 1.08 21.91
C ASP A 108 6.56 0.07 21.41
N LYS A 109 5.35 0.53 21.07
CA LYS A 109 4.18 -0.35 20.86
C LYS A 109 3.81 -0.58 19.40
N GLN A 110 3.90 0.43 18.53
CA GLN A 110 3.24 0.39 17.21
C GLN A 110 4.14 0.73 16.03
N LEU A 111 4.98 1.76 16.13
CA LEU A 111 5.71 2.31 14.99
C LEU A 111 6.64 1.28 14.29
N PRO A 112 7.44 0.45 15.00
CA PRO A 112 8.29 -0.54 14.35
C PRO A 112 7.49 -1.58 13.57
N HIS A 113 6.37 -2.05 14.13
CA HIS A 113 5.48 -3.01 13.49
C HIS A 113 4.87 -2.41 12.21
N LYS A 114 4.28 -1.21 12.31
CA LYS A 114 3.70 -0.52 11.14
C LYS A 114 4.73 -0.26 10.04
N ALA A 115 5.95 0.10 10.42
CA ALA A 115 7.04 0.30 9.46
C ALA A 115 7.43 -0.99 8.74
N LEU A 116 7.46 -2.11 9.47
CA LEU A 116 7.74 -3.43 8.91
C LEU A 116 6.62 -3.93 8.00
N GLU A 117 5.36 -3.76 8.40
CA GLU A 117 4.18 -4.06 7.58
C GLU A 117 4.21 -3.28 6.26
N VAL A 118 4.47 -1.97 6.33
CA VAL A 118 4.60 -1.12 5.13
C VAL A 118 5.73 -1.64 4.22
N ALA A 119 6.88 -2.02 4.78
CA ALA A 119 7.98 -2.56 3.99
C ALA A 119 7.59 -3.87 3.28
N TRP A 120 6.89 -4.74 4.00
CA TRP A 120 6.41 -6.02 3.50
C TRP A 120 5.37 -5.86 2.39
N GLU A 121 4.33 -5.07 2.61
CA GLU A 121 3.31 -4.75 1.61
C GLU A 121 3.93 -4.10 0.37
N THR A 122 4.91 -3.20 0.55
CA THR A 122 5.59 -2.56 -0.57
C THR A 122 6.40 -3.56 -1.39
N LEU A 123 7.12 -4.49 -0.75
CA LEU A 123 7.83 -5.55 -1.46
C LEU A 123 6.86 -6.45 -2.24
N GLN A 124 5.72 -6.81 -1.65
CA GLN A 124 4.69 -7.60 -2.31
C GLN A 124 4.10 -6.89 -3.53
N GLU A 125 3.76 -5.60 -3.41
CA GLU A 125 3.20 -4.82 -4.50
C GLU A 125 4.19 -4.65 -5.66
N GLU A 126 5.46 -4.37 -5.36
CA GLU A 126 6.50 -4.26 -6.39
C GLU A 126 6.73 -5.61 -7.08
N PHE A 127 6.79 -6.70 -6.31
CA PHE A 127 6.88 -8.04 -6.87
C PHE A 127 5.67 -8.38 -7.74
N ALA A 128 4.46 -8.10 -7.28
CA ALA A 128 3.24 -8.30 -8.06
C ALA A 128 3.23 -7.47 -9.34
N ARG A 129 3.74 -6.23 -9.29
CA ARG A 129 3.85 -5.37 -10.48
C ARG A 129 4.74 -5.99 -11.55
N PHE A 130 5.92 -6.52 -11.18
CA PHE A 130 6.80 -7.20 -12.15
C PHE A 130 6.20 -8.50 -12.66
N MET A 131 5.52 -9.27 -11.81
CA MET A 131 4.84 -10.50 -12.23
C MET A 131 3.65 -10.24 -13.18
N ALA A 132 3.03 -9.07 -13.09
CA ALA A 132 1.91 -8.64 -13.93
C ALA A 132 2.32 -7.75 -15.11
N GLU A 133 3.62 -7.44 -15.27
CA GLU A 133 4.06 -6.45 -16.26
C GLU A 133 3.79 -6.98 -17.69
N TYR A 134 2.88 -6.30 -18.39
CA TYR A 134 2.39 -6.72 -19.69
C TYR A 134 3.42 -6.39 -20.78
N LYS A 135 4.05 -7.41 -21.38
CA LYS A 135 5.09 -7.24 -22.42
C LYS A 135 4.51 -7.19 -23.85
N GLY A 136 3.34 -6.57 -24.04
CA GLY A 136 2.80 -6.21 -25.35
C GLY A 136 1.74 -7.17 -25.93
N LYS A 137 1.23 -6.84 -27.13
CA LYS A 137 0.01 -7.41 -27.77
C LYS A 137 0.01 -8.92 -28.05
N ASP A 138 1.16 -9.59 -27.91
CA ASP A 138 1.32 -11.02 -28.19
C ASP A 138 1.63 -11.85 -26.92
N GLN A 139 1.37 -11.31 -25.72
CA GLN A 139 1.63 -12.04 -24.48
C GLN A 139 0.71 -13.25 -24.35
N ASP A 140 1.35 -14.39 -24.10
CA ASP A 140 0.74 -15.69 -23.95
C ASP A 140 0.18 -15.85 -22.53
N ASP A 141 -1.16 -15.86 -22.41
CA ASP A 141 -1.90 -15.94 -21.13
C ASP A 141 -1.76 -17.31 -20.43
N ILE A 142 -1.16 -18.28 -21.11
CA ILE A 142 -0.96 -19.64 -20.61
C ILE A 142 -0.19 -19.70 -19.27
N PHE A 143 0.65 -18.70 -19.00
CA PHE A 143 1.51 -18.67 -17.81
C PHE A 143 0.88 -17.92 -16.64
N ASP A 144 -0.25 -17.23 -16.82
CA ASP A 144 -0.82 -16.33 -15.80
C ASP A 144 -1.15 -17.09 -14.51
N LYS A 145 -1.75 -18.28 -14.62
CA LYS A 145 -2.05 -19.14 -13.46
C LYS A 145 -0.78 -19.58 -12.73
N LEU A 146 0.28 -19.92 -13.46
CA LEU A 146 1.55 -20.31 -12.87
C LEU A 146 2.21 -19.11 -12.18
N LYS A 147 2.23 -17.95 -12.83
CA LYS A 147 2.76 -16.69 -12.28
C LYS A 147 2.04 -16.32 -10.98
N GLU A 148 0.71 -16.37 -10.96
CA GLU A 148 -0.09 -16.10 -9.78
C GLU A 148 0.18 -17.10 -8.65
N ALA A 149 0.17 -18.40 -8.95
CA ALA A 149 0.42 -19.44 -7.96
C ALA A 149 1.84 -19.36 -7.37
N VAL A 150 2.85 -19.06 -8.19
CA VAL A 150 4.24 -18.87 -7.74
C VAL A 150 4.34 -17.63 -6.86
N LYS A 151 3.70 -16.53 -7.28
CA LYS A 151 3.66 -15.28 -6.49
C LYS A 151 3.05 -15.52 -5.11
N ASP A 152 1.87 -16.13 -5.04
CA ASP A 152 1.15 -16.34 -3.79
C ASP A 152 1.90 -17.27 -2.84
N GLU A 153 2.44 -18.39 -3.35
CA GLU A 153 3.19 -19.33 -2.52
C GLU A 153 4.54 -18.74 -2.06
N SER A 154 5.22 -17.96 -2.91
CA SER A 154 6.49 -17.29 -2.54
C SER A 154 6.29 -16.24 -1.45
N ILE A 155 5.21 -15.47 -1.54
CA ILE A 155 4.81 -14.49 -0.52
C ILE A 155 4.46 -15.20 0.79
N LYS A 156 3.69 -16.28 0.72
CA LYS A 156 3.28 -17.07 1.89
C LYS A 156 4.46 -17.69 2.64
N ARG A 157 5.50 -18.14 1.92
CA ARG A 157 6.72 -18.70 2.52
C ARG A 157 7.66 -17.65 3.10
N HIS A 158 7.54 -16.40 2.65
CA HIS A 158 8.46 -15.36 3.07
C HIS A 158 8.22 -14.94 4.51
N LYS A 159 9.33 -14.82 5.25
CA LYS A 159 9.36 -14.29 6.61
C LYS A 159 10.45 -13.25 6.69
N TRP A 160 10.06 -12.03 7.05
CA TRP A 160 11.02 -10.96 7.27
C TRP A 160 11.98 -11.32 8.42
N ASN A 161 13.19 -10.78 8.38
CA ASN A 161 14.15 -10.95 9.47
C ASN A 161 13.58 -10.59 10.86
N GLU A 162 13.60 -11.54 11.80
CA GLU A 162 13.07 -11.39 13.16
C GLU A 162 13.71 -10.23 13.94
N ARG A 163 14.99 -9.91 13.67
CA ARG A 163 15.71 -8.80 14.34
C ARG A 163 15.40 -7.43 13.75
N ALA A 164 14.71 -7.36 12.61
CA ALA A 164 14.41 -6.10 11.94
C ALA A 164 13.60 -5.17 12.84
N MET A 165 12.62 -5.73 13.56
CA MET A 165 11.74 -4.95 14.43
C MET A 165 12.50 -4.27 15.58
N ASP A 166 13.38 -5.00 16.27
CA ASP A 166 14.17 -4.43 17.36
C ASP A 166 15.15 -3.38 16.86
N SER A 167 15.78 -3.63 15.69
CA SER A 167 16.64 -2.65 15.03
C SER A 167 15.89 -1.38 14.67
N LEU A 168 14.67 -1.50 14.12
CA LEU A 168 13.82 -0.35 13.80
C LEU A 168 13.43 0.42 15.06
N ARG A 169 13.05 -0.28 16.14
CA ARG A 169 12.69 0.36 17.41
C ARG A 169 13.79 1.25 17.94
N VAL A 170 15.03 0.75 18.00
CA VAL A 170 16.18 1.53 18.49
C VAL A 170 16.42 2.78 17.62
N ILE A 171 16.42 2.60 16.30
CA ILE A 171 16.71 3.69 15.37
C ILE A 171 15.61 4.76 15.40
N GLN A 172 14.34 4.34 15.42
CA GLN A 172 13.18 5.23 15.52
C GLN A 172 13.15 5.97 16.85
N HIS A 173 13.47 5.29 17.94
CA HIS A 173 13.55 5.90 19.27
C HIS A 173 14.60 7.01 19.29
N ASN A 174 15.82 6.71 18.85
CA ASN A 174 16.91 7.69 18.81
C ASN A 174 16.58 8.88 17.89
N ALA A 175 15.94 8.62 16.74
CA ALA A 175 15.52 9.68 15.82
C ALA A 175 14.45 10.59 16.42
N LEU A 176 13.54 10.02 17.21
CA LEU A 176 12.47 10.75 17.88
C LEU A 176 12.94 11.39 19.18
N GLU A 177 14.01 10.98 19.84
CA GLU A 177 14.51 11.65 21.05
C GLU A 177 15.25 12.97 20.75
N ASP A 178 15.87 13.08 19.57
CA ASP A 178 16.61 14.26 19.17
C ASP A 178 15.68 15.48 19.04
N ARG A 179 16.08 16.64 19.59
CA ARG A 179 15.32 17.91 19.49
C ARG A 179 16.11 19.00 18.78
N SER A 180 17.30 18.69 18.30
CA SER A 180 18.28 19.66 17.84
C SER A 180 18.22 19.86 16.33
N ILE A 181 17.62 20.98 15.92
CA ILE A 181 17.62 21.44 14.53
C ILE A 181 18.90 22.25 14.33
N THR A 182 19.83 21.71 13.55
CA THR A 182 21.19 22.26 13.45
C THR A 182 21.30 23.46 12.53
N ASP A 183 20.41 23.56 11.53
CA ASP A 183 20.52 24.55 10.47
C ASP A 183 19.15 25.03 9.96
N LYS A 184 19.18 26.19 9.29
CA LYS A 184 18.00 26.85 8.73
C LYS A 184 17.29 26.01 7.66
N PRO A 185 18.00 25.33 6.72
CA PRO A 185 17.35 24.41 5.78
C PRO A 185 16.51 23.32 6.43
N GLN A 186 16.99 22.68 7.50
CA GLN A 186 16.23 21.68 8.24
C GLN A 186 14.98 22.25 8.91
N TRP A 187 15.09 23.46 9.46
CA TRP A 187 13.94 24.19 10.01
C TRP A 187 12.89 24.48 8.93
N ASP A 188 13.33 24.97 7.77
CA ASP A 188 12.43 25.29 6.66
C ASP A 188 11.77 24.03 6.07
N ALA A 189 12.51 22.92 5.97
CA ALA A 189 11.97 21.64 5.54
C ALA A 189 10.93 21.08 6.52
N ALA A 190 11.13 21.27 7.83
CA ALA A 190 10.18 20.85 8.85
C ALA A 190 8.90 21.70 8.84
N ILE A 191 9.03 23.02 8.62
CA ILE A 191 7.88 23.91 8.43
C ILE A 191 7.10 23.53 7.18
N GLN A 192 7.78 23.32 6.06
CA GLN A 192 7.11 22.91 4.83
C GLN A 192 6.36 21.58 5.03
N PHE A 193 6.99 20.61 5.69
CA PHE A 193 6.36 19.33 6.00
C PHE A 193 5.13 19.48 6.92
N MET A 194 5.24 20.33 7.95
CA MET A 194 4.12 20.67 8.84
C MET A 194 2.98 21.33 8.06
N GLU A 195 3.28 22.35 7.26
CA GLU A 195 2.31 23.08 6.46
C GLU A 195 1.56 22.18 5.47
N GLU A 196 2.29 21.39 4.67
CA GLU A 196 1.70 20.44 3.72
C GLU A 196 0.80 19.41 4.44
N THR A 197 1.24 18.93 5.61
CA THR A 197 0.45 18.00 6.43
C THR A 197 -0.85 18.63 6.92
N LEU A 198 -0.77 19.83 7.49
CA LEU A 198 -1.92 20.52 8.05
C LEU A 198 -2.89 20.97 6.95
N GLN A 199 -2.40 21.44 5.80
CA GLN A 199 -3.22 21.78 4.64
C GLN A 199 -3.97 20.56 4.10
N SER A 200 -3.27 19.43 3.96
CA SER A 200 -3.89 18.17 3.53
C SER A 200 -5.00 17.73 4.48
N ARG A 201 -4.74 17.74 5.80
CA ARG A 201 -5.74 17.41 6.82
C ARG A 201 -6.90 18.39 6.91
N LEU A 202 -6.64 19.68 6.66
CA LEU A 202 -7.68 20.70 6.62
C LEU A 202 -8.62 20.42 5.45
N LYS A 203 -8.06 20.13 4.27
CA LYS A 203 -8.84 19.75 3.08
C LYS A 203 -9.70 18.51 3.31
N ASP A 204 -9.14 17.47 3.92
CA ASP A 204 -9.89 16.24 4.28
C ASP A 204 -11.06 16.59 5.23
N THR A 205 -10.79 17.41 6.25
CA THR A 205 -11.79 17.81 7.26
C THR A 205 -12.88 18.70 6.64
N GLU A 206 -12.52 19.62 5.75
CA GLU A 206 -13.47 20.46 5.02
C GLU A 206 -14.37 19.63 4.09
N SER A 207 -13.82 18.60 3.44
CA SER A 207 -14.60 17.64 2.65
C SER A 207 -15.62 16.91 3.52
N VAL A 208 -15.19 16.38 4.67
CA VAL A 208 -16.09 15.70 5.62
C VAL A 208 -17.20 16.64 6.10
N ILE A 209 -16.86 17.89 6.46
CA ILE A 209 -17.86 18.88 6.87
C ILE A 209 -18.83 19.18 5.72
N ALA A 210 -18.34 19.34 4.49
CA ALA A 210 -19.18 19.61 3.32
C ALA A 210 -20.17 18.47 3.06
N ASP A 211 -19.72 17.21 3.12
CA ASP A 211 -20.59 16.03 2.97
C ASP A 211 -21.65 15.96 4.08
N MET A 212 -21.26 16.31 5.32
CA MET A 212 -22.14 16.32 6.49
C MET A 212 -23.25 17.37 6.41
N VAL A 213 -22.97 18.60 5.94
CA VAL A 213 -23.92 19.73 5.97
C VAL A 213 -24.62 19.97 4.63
N GLY A 214 -24.16 19.29 3.57
CA GLY A 214 -24.69 19.41 2.23
C GLY A 214 -24.31 20.72 1.54
N PRO A 215 -24.83 20.95 0.32
CA PRO A 215 -24.37 22.03 -0.55
C PRO A 215 -24.61 23.43 0.05
N ASP A 216 -23.67 24.33 -0.18
CA ASP A 216 -23.80 25.75 0.16
C ASP A 216 -24.80 26.46 -0.74
N TRP A 217 -25.26 27.65 -0.34
CA TRP A 217 -26.26 28.42 -1.11
C TRP A 217 -25.84 28.64 -2.59
N LYS A 218 -24.55 28.87 -2.87
CA LYS A 218 -24.04 29.01 -4.24
C LYS A 218 -24.15 27.71 -5.03
N GLN A 219 -23.78 26.59 -4.41
CA GLN A 219 -23.83 25.27 -5.05
C GLN A 219 -25.26 24.83 -5.31
N ARG A 220 -26.18 25.09 -4.36
CA ARG A 220 -27.61 24.83 -4.52
C ARG A 220 -28.21 25.59 -5.70
N TRP A 221 -27.83 26.86 -5.85
CA TRP A 221 -28.30 27.70 -6.96
C TRP A 221 -27.70 27.29 -8.31
N LEU A 222 -26.40 26.99 -8.36
CA LEU A 222 -25.72 26.61 -9.61
C LEU A 222 -26.11 25.20 -10.09
N ASN A 223 -26.22 24.24 -9.17
CA ASN A 223 -26.43 22.83 -9.51
C ASN A 223 -27.87 22.36 -9.30
N TRP A 224 -28.78 23.26 -8.93
CA TRP A 224 -30.19 22.95 -8.64
C TRP A 224 -30.36 21.81 -7.64
N THR A 225 -29.48 21.75 -6.63
CA THR A 225 -29.51 20.73 -5.58
C THR A 225 -30.08 21.26 -4.28
N ASN A 226 -30.78 20.40 -3.53
CA ASN A 226 -31.29 20.71 -2.19
C ASN A 226 -30.54 19.89 -1.13
N ARG A 227 -30.59 20.36 0.12
CA ARG A 227 -30.09 19.60 1.27
C ARG A 227 -31.10 18.54 1.65
N THR A 228 -30.61 17.39 2.11
CA THR A 228 -31.47 16.39 2.78
C THR A 228 -31.92 16.93 4.16
N PRO A 229 -32.98 16.36 4.77
CA PRO A 229 -33.40 16.74 6.13
C PRO A 229 -32.27 16.63 7.15
N GLU A 230 -31.47 15.57 7.08
CA GLU A 230 -30.30 15.37 7.95
C GLU A 230 -29.22 16.43 7.75
N GLN A 231 -28.90 16.76 6.49
CA GLN A 231 -27.96 17.83 6.15
C GLN A 231 -28.45 19.19 6.63
N HIS A 232 -29.76 19.43 6.60
CA HIS A 232 -30.34 20.66 7.14
C HIS A 232 -30.13 20.78 8.65
N VAL A 233 -30.46 19.72 9.41
CA VAL A 233 -30.21 19.67 10.87
C VAL A 233 -28.73 19.89 11.16
N ARG A 234 -27.82 19.17 10.48
CA ARG A 234 -26.37 19.33 10.67
C ARG A 234 -25.86 20.73 10.32
N ASN A 235 -26.40 21.35 9.27
CA ASN A 235 -26.05 22.73 8.93
C ASN A 235 -26.49 23.73 10.01
N GLU A 236 -27.68 23.57 10.58
CA GLU A 236 -28.13 24.42 11.69
C GLU A 236 -27.31 24.18 12.96
N THR A 237 -27.00 22.93 13.29
CA THR A 237 -26.08 22.59 14.39
C THR A 237 -24.71 23.20 14.17
N LYS A 238 -24.15 23.09 12.96
CA LYS A 238 -22.87 23.73 12.61
C LYS A 238 -22.92 25.23 12.84
N ASN A 239 -23.95 25.91 12.35
CA ASN A 239 -24.09 27.36 12.49
C ASN A 239 -24.11 27.82 13.95
N GLU A 240 -24.74 27.03 14.84
CA GLU A 240 -24.76 27.31 16.28
C GLU A 240 -23.38 27.09 16.91
N LEU A 241 -22.73 25.97 16.61
CA LEU A 241 -21.41 25.62 17.12
C LEU A 241 -20.30 26.56 16.63
N GLU A 242 -20.39 27.07 15.41
CA GLU A 242 -19.46 28.10 14.91
C GLU A 242 -19.55 29.40 15.71
N ARG A 243 -20.71 29.74 16.31
CA ARG A 243 -20.81 30.89 17.22
C ARG A 243 -20.07 30.64 18.52
N VAL A 244 -20.12 29.41 19.04
CA VAL A 244 -19.38 29.02 20.25
C VAL A 244 -17.87 29.22 20.02
N LEU A 245 -17.33 28.74 18.90
CA LEU A 245 -15.92 28.94 18.54
C LEU A 245 -15.56 30.42 18.35
N LYS A 246 -16.43 31.22 17.73
CA LYS A 246 -16.19 32.67 17.59
C LYS A 246 -16.15 33.41 18.92
N LEU A 247 -16.92 32.97 19.91
CA LEU A 247 -16.94 33.57 21.24
C LEU A 247 -15.79 33.07 22.12
N ARG A 248 -15.32 31.84 21.90
CA ARG A 248 -14.27 31.18 22.68
C ARG A 248 -13.24 30.57 21.73
N ASP A 249 -12.23 31.36 21.34
CA ASP A 249 -11.18 30.89 20.43
C ASP A 249 -10.33 29.75 21.03
N GLU A 250 -10.13 29.79 22.35
CA GLU A 250 -9.36 28.80 23.13
C GLU A 250 -10.22 27.65 23.68
N HIS A 251 -11.29 27.26 22.96
CA HIS A 251 -12.13 26.15 23.39
C HIS A 251 -11.37 24.80 23.33
N THR A 252 -11.76 23.84 24.16
CA THR A 252 -11.26 22.47 24.12
C THR A 252 -11.90 21.62 23.01
N ALA A 253 -11.28 20.49 22.64
CA ALA A 253 -11.84 19.53 21.67
C ALA A 253 -13.21 18.94 22.04
N TYR A 254 -13.59 19.02 23.31
CA TYR A 254 -14.82 18.45 23.84
C TYR A 254 -15.72 19.56 24.37
N LEU A 255 -17.01 19.46 24.09
CA LEU A 255 -18.06 20.26 24.72
C LEU A 255 -18.39 19.68 26.09
N ALA A 256 -18.56 20.55 27.08
CA ALA A 256 -19.14 20.18 28.36
C ALA A 256 -20.64 19.84 28.21
N ASN A 257 -21.18 19.04 29.13
CA ASN A 257 -22.56 18.55 29.01
C ASN A 257 -23.61 19.67 29.06
N ASP A 258 -23.33 20.74 29.79
CA ASP A 258 -24.14 21.97 29.86
C ASP A 258 -24.08 22.76 28.54
N GLU A 259 -22.93 22.80 27.87
CA GLU A 259 -22.78 23.41 26.55
C GLU A 259 -23.58 22.65 25.50
N VAL A 260 -23.51 21.32 25.50
CA VAL A 260 -24.33 20.46 24.63
C VAL A 260 -25.82 20.71 24.88
N THR A 261 -26.23 20.81 26.15
CA THR A 261 -27.62 21.10 26.51
C THR A 261 -28.06 22.49 26.02
N THR A 262 -27.17 23.47 26.11
CA THR A 262 -27.44 24.86 25.66
C THR A 262 -27.60 24.91 24.15
N VAL A 263 -26.68 24.30 23.40
CA VAL A 263 -26.75 24.21 21.93
C VAL A 263 -28.05 23.51 21.50
N ARG A 264 -28.41 22.41 22.16
CA ARG A 264 -29.66 21.69 21.88
C ARG A 264 -30.88 22.59 22.10
N LYS A 265 -31.00 23.25 23.25
CA LYS A 265 -32.12 24.15 23.55
C LYS A 265 -32.21 25.33 22.57
N ASN A 266 -31.08 25.88 22.13
CA ASN A 266 -31.06 26.96 21.14
C ASN A 266 -31.57 26.49 19.77
N LEU A 267 -31.25 25.26 19.38
CA LEU A 267 -31.76 24.66 18.13
C LEU A 267 -33.25 24.32 18.23
N GLU A 268 -33.69 23.75 19.35
CA GLU A 268 -35.11 23.46 19.64
C GLU A 268 -35.96 24.74 19.59
N ALA A 269 -35.47 25.85 20.14
CA ALA A 269 -36.13 27.16 20.08
C ALA A 269 -36.30 27.70 18.65
N ARG A 270 -35.49 27.21 17.70
CA ARG A 270 -35.57 27.51 16.27
C ARG A 270 -36.35 26.46 15.46
N GLY A 271 -36.97 25.49 16.14
CA GLY A 271 -37.73 24.40 15.53
C GLY A 271 -36.86 23.28 14.95
N VAL A 272 -35.61 23.15 15.39
CA VAL A 272 -34.68 22.10 14.95
C VAL A 272 -34.44 21.12 16.09
N GLU A 273 -34.98 19.91 15.97
CA GLU A 273 -34.72 18.83 16.91
C GLU A 273 -33.37 18.15 16.58
N VAL A 274 -32.53 17.92 17.59
CA VAL A 274 -31.21 17.33 17.40
C VAL A 274 -30.80 16.46 18.59
N ASP A 275 -30.16 15.33 18.29
CA ASP A 275 -29.56 14.45 19.29
C ASP A 275 -28.26 15.06 19.86
N PRO A 276 -28.05 15.06 21.19
CA PRO A 276 -26.77 15.37 21.81
C PRO A 276 -25.53 14.71 21.17
N VAL A 277 -25.65 13.48 20.66
CA VAL A 277 -24.57 12.76 19.97
C VAL A 277 -24.21 13.48 18.67
N LEU A 278 -25.21 13.88 17.87
CA LEU A 278 -24.98 14.62 16.62
C LEU A 278 -24.31 15.97 16.86
N ILE A 279 -24.64 16.64 17.97
CA ILE A 279 -23.96 17.89 18.39
C ILE A 279 -22.48 17.63 18.64
N LYS A 280 -22.15 16.58 19.41
CA LYS A 280 -20.75 16.21 19.71
C LYS A 280 -19.98 15.83 18.45
N ASP A 281 -20.55 15.00 17.58
CA ASP A 281 -19.91 14.59 16.32
C ASP A 281 -19.64 15.78 15.40
N THR A 282 -20.61 16.70 15.29
CA THR A 282 -20.45 17.93 14.51
C THR A 282 -19.39 18.84 15.13
N TRP A 283 -19.37 18.96 16.46
CA TRP A 283 -18.35 19.72 17.18
C TRP A 283 -16.95 19.21 16.91
N HIS A 284 -16.74 17.89 16.96
CA HIS A 284 -15.42 17.30 16.70
C HIS A 284 -14.84 17.72 15.34
N GLN A 285 -15.66 17.73 14.28
CA GLN A 285 -15.19 18.14 12.95
C GLN A 285 -14.93 19.65 12.88
N LEU A 286 -15.79 20.47 13.47
CA LEU A 286 -15.62 21.93 13.45
C LEU A 286 -14.42 22.39 14.27
N TYR A 287 -14.23 21.79 15.45
CA TYR A 287 -13.05 22.02 16.28
C TYR A 287 -11.77 21.62 15.54
N ARG A 288 -11.77 20.44 14.89
CA ARG A 288 -10.61 19.98 14.10
C ARG A 288 -10.26 20.96 12.98
N ARG A 289 -11.26 21.46 12.24
CA ARG A 289 -11.06 22.51 11.21
C ARG A 289 -10.46 23.78 11.83
N HIS A 290 -11.04 24.26 12.93
CA HIS A 290 -10.57 25.46 13.64
C HIS A 290 -9.12 25.32 14.10
N PHE A 291 -8.81 24.20 14.77
CA PHE A 291 -7.46 23.83 15.18
C PHE A 291 -6.47 23.86 14.02
N LEU A 292 -6.78 23.18 12.92
CA LEU A 292 -5.90 23.11 11.74
C LEU A 292 -5.66 24.49 11.12
N GLN A 293 -6.70 25.34 11.04
CA GLN A 293 -6.57 26.71 10.55
C GLN A 293 -5.67 27.55 11.47
N LYS A 294 -5.84 27.44 12.79
CA LYS A 294 -5.01 28.11 13.80
C LYS A 294 -3.55 27.64 13.70
N SER A 295 -3.30 26.33 13.68
CA SER A 295 -1.96 25.76 13.53
C SER A 295 -1.28 26.16 12.23
N LEU A 296 -2.02 26.27 11.11
CA LEU A 296 -1.47 26.77 9.84
C LEU A 296 -1.07 28.24 9.91
N SER A 297 -1.88 29.07 10.57
CA SER A 297 -1.53 30.48 10.78
C SER A 297 -0.26 30.60 11.63
N HIS A 298 -0.12 29.76 12.67
CA HIS A 298 1.07 29.70 13.52
C HIS A 298 2.32 29.21 12.77
N CYS A 299 2.17 28.19 11.93
CA CYS A 299 3.24 27.67 11.08
C CYS A 299 3.89 28.77 10.22
N ASN A 300 3.08 29.68 9.67
CA ASN A 300 3.56 30.83 8.90
C ASN A 300 4.41 31.81 9.74
N LEU A 301 4.04 32.04 11.00
CA LEU A 301 4.81 32.88 11.93
C LEU A 301 6.17 32.25 12.24
N CYS A 302 6.19 30.93 12.40
CA CYS A 302 7.41 30.17 12.70
C CYS A 302 8.46 30.14 11.57
N ARG A 303 8.15 30.58 10.34
CA ARG A 303 9.13 30.66 9.24
C ARG A 303 10.34 31.53 9.58
N ARG A 304 10.15 32.59 10.36
CA ARG A 304 11.25 33.45 10.84
C ARG A 304 11.77 33.03 12.23
N GLY A 305 11.22 31.96 12.79
CA GLY A 305 11.45 31.46 14.14
C GLY A 305 12.83 30.85 14.41
N PHE A 306 13.58 30.47 13.37
CA PHE A 306 14.86 29.75 13.54
C PHE A 306 15.88 30.52 14.41
N TYR A 307 15.95 31.85 14.26
CA TYR A 307 16.85 32.67 15.06
C TYR A 307 16.49 32.66 16.56
N TYR A 308 15.20 32.67 16.87
CA TYR A 308 14.70 32.58 18.25
C TYR A 308 14.92 31.18 18.82
N TYR A 309 14.74 30.15 18.00
CA TYR A 309 15.05 28.76 18.35
C TYR A 309 16.52 28.58 18.75
N GLN A 310 17.48 29.14 17.99
CA GLN A 310 18.92 29.06 18.33
C GLN A 310 19.27 29.75 19.66
N ARG A 311 18.42 30.66 20.14
CA ARG A 311 18.54 31.33 21.44
C ARG A 311 17.70 30.67 22.52
N HIS A 312 17.24 29.43 22.31
CA HIS A 312 16.36 28.69 23.21
C HIS A 312 15.07 29.44 23.57
N PHE A 313 14.54 30.24 22.64
CA PHE A 313 13.34 31.06 22.83
C PHE A 313 13.40 32.03 24.03
N VAL A 314 14.60 32.38 24.50
CA VAL A 314 14.76 33.38 25.57
C VAL A 314 14.15 34.72 25.12
N ASP A 315 13.22 35.25 25.91
CA ASP A 315 12.49 36.51 25.72
C ASP A 315 11.63 36.62 24.44
N SER A 316 11.17 35.51 23.87
CA SER A 316 10.29 35.51 22.69
C SER A 316 8.87 35.00 23.03
N GLU A 317 7.85 35.79 22.69
CA GLU A 317 6.44 35.34 22.69
C GLU A 317 6.14 34.30 21.58
N LEU A 318 7.10 34.04 20.68
CA LEU A 318 6.93 33.10 19.56
C LEU A 318 7.42 31.69 19.93
N GLU A 319 6.48 30.81 20.25
CA GLU A 319 6.76 29.40 20.58
C GLU A 319 6.59 28.47 19.37
N CYS A 320 7.69 27.97 18.81
CA CYS A 320 7.67 27.11 17.61
C CYS A 320 7.97 25.63 17.92
N ASN A 321 7.50 25.13 19.08
CA ASN A 321 7.72 23.73 19.50
C ASN A 321 7.11 22.71 18.53
N ASP A 322 6.01 23.07 17.86
CA ASP A 322 5.39 22.26 16.81
C ASP A 322 6.39 21.94 15.68
N VAL A 323 7.20 22.93 15.27
CA VAL A 323 8.22 22.74 14.21
C VAL A 323 9.23 21.68 14.63
N VAL A 324 9.63 21.67 15.91
CA VAL A 324 10.55 20.67 16.45
C VAL A 324 9.92 19.27 16.44
N LEU A 325 8.63 19.14 16.78
CA LEU A 325 7.89 17.89 16.66
C LEU A 325 7.86 17.40 15.20
N PHE A 326 7.47 18.25 14.25
CA PHE A 326 7.39 17.86 12.85
C PHE A 326 8.76 17.53 12.25
N TRP A 327 9.83 18.21 12.66
CA TRP A 327 11.19 17.84 12.30
C TRP A 327 11.56 16.44 12.82
N ARG A 328 11.26 16.12 14.08
CA ARG A 328 11.50 14.80 14.70
C ARG A 328 10.83 13.69 13.88
N ILE A 329 9.56 13.91 13.51
CA ILE A 329 8.78 12.97 12.70
C ILE A 329 9.37 12.83 11.30
N GLN A 330 9.66 13.95 10.62
CA GLN A 330 10.24 13.96 9.27
C GLN A 330 11.57 13.20 9.23
N ARG A 331 12.44 13.45 10.22
CA ARG A 331 13.72 12.74 10.37
C ARG A 331 13.52 11.26 10.65
N MET A 332 12.61 10.91 11.56
CA MET A 332 12.28 9.51 11.85
C MET A 332 11.80 8.78 10.59
N LEU A 333 10.93 9.39 9.79
CA LEU A 333 10.45 8.81 8.52
C LEU A 333 11.62 8.57 7.54
N GLY A 334 12.50 9.56 7.37
CA GLY A 334 13.64 9.46 6.46
C GLY A 334 14.65 8.39 6.88
N ILE A 335 15.00 8.34 8.17
CA ILE A 335 15.91 7.33 8.71
C ILE A 335 15.28 5.93 8.62
N THR A 336 14.01 5.79 9.03
CA THR A 336 13.28 4.51 8.95
C THR A 336 13.23 3.99 7.51
N ALA A 337 12.86 4.84 6.56
CA ALA A 337 12.79 4.46 5.14
C ALA A 337 14.16 4.04 4.59
N ASN A 338 15.24 4.74 4.96
CA ASN A 338 16.59 4.35 4.56
C ASN A 338 17.02 3.02 5.19
N THR A 339 16.72 2.78 6.48
CA THR A 339 17.00 1.49 7.14
C THR A 339 16.21 0.35 6.49
N LEU A 340 14.91 0.53 6.25
CA LEU A 340 14.08 -0.46 5.57
C LEU A 340 14.58 -0.74 4.15
N ARG A 341 14.93 0.30 3.39
CA ARG A 341 15.57 0.17 2.08
C ARG A 341 16.83 -0.70 2.17
N GLN A 342 17.72 -0.45 3.13
CA GLN A 342 18.93 -1.26 3.30
C GLN A 342 18.60 -2.73 3.61
N GLN A 343 17.65 -2.98 4.51
CA GLN A 343 17.21 -4.34 4.84
C GLN A 343 16.65 -5.05 3.60
N LEU A 344 15.80 -4.34 2.84
CA LEU A 344 15.13 -4.84 1.66
C LEU A 344 16.14 -5.17 0.55
N THR A 345 17.02 -4.23 0.19
CA THR A 345 17.97 -4.42 -0.93
C THR A 345 19.07 -5.42 -0.60
N ASN A 346 19.52 -5.47 0.67
CA ASN A 346 20.66 -6.32 1.03
C ASN A 346 20.23 -7.76 1.32
N ASN A 347 19.02 -7.97 1.85
CA ASN A 347 18.58 -9.27 2.35
C ASN A 347 17.24 -9.71 1.74
N GLU A 348 16.18 -8.91 1.89
CA GLU A 348 14.82 -9.44 1.70
C GLU A 348 14.46 -9.71 0.23
N VAL A 349 14.98 -8.92 -0.72
CA VAL A 349 14.80 -9.22 -2.16
C VAL A 349 15.48 -10.54 -2.53
N ARG A 350 16.69 -10.79 -2.03
CA ARG A 350 17.41 -12.06 -2.28
C ARG A 350 16.72 -13.25 -1.62
N ARG A 351 16.13 -13.05 -0.43
CA ARG A 351 15.33 -14.08 0.24
C ARG A 351 14.06 -14.39 -0.53
N LEU A 352 13.37 -13.38 -1.04
CA LEU A 352 12.21 -13.57 -1.90
C LEU A 352 12.59 -14.30 -3.20
N GLU A 353 13.71 -13.92 -3.82
CA GLU A 353 14.24 -14.61 -5.01
C GLU A 353 14.51 -16.10 -4.73
N LYS A 354 15.10 -16.43 -3.58
CA LYS A 354 15.31 -17.82 -3.15
C LYS A 354 13.99 -18.56 -3.00
N ASN A 355 12.99 -17.94 -2.37
CA ASN A 355 11.66 -18.54 -2.21
C ASN A 355 11.02 -18.80 -3.58
N VAL A 356 11.11 -17.88 -4.54
CA VAL A 356 10.57 -18.06 -5.88
C VAL A 356 11.24 -19.25 -6.58
N LYS A 357 12.57 -19.37 -6.48
CA LYS A 357 13.32 -20.52 -7.03
C LYS A 357 12.86 -21.83 -6.43
N GLU A 358 12.76 -21.91 -5.10
CA GLU A 358 12.30 -23.12 -4.39
C GLU A 358 10.86 -23.48 -4.77
N VAL A 359 9.95 -22.49 -4.87
CA VAL A 359 8.56 -22.71 -5.30
C VAL A 359 8.49 -23.22 -6.74
N LEU A 360 9.30 -22.67 -7.65
CA LEU A 360 9.39 -23.12 -9.04
C LEU A 360 10.03 -24.52 -9.16
N GLU A 361 10.92 -24.91 -8.25
CA GLU A 361 11.45 -26.28 -8.21
C GLU A 361 10.36 -27.24 -7.73
N ASP A 362 9.71 -26.95 -6.61
CA ASP A 362 8.62 -27.76 -6.05
C ASP A 362 7.48 -27.97 -7.06
N PHE A 363 7.03 -26.90 -7.74
CA PHE A 363 5.97 -26.99 -8.74
C PHE A 363 6.44 -27.71 -10.01
N GLY A 364 7.75 -27.73 -10.29
CA GLY A 364 8.33 -28.42 -11.45
C GLY A 364 8.38 -29.93 -11.26
N GLU A 365 8.58 -30.40 -10.03
CA GLU A 365 8.56 -31.81 -9.66
C GLU A 365 7.14 -32.37 -9.55
N ASP A 366 6.16 -31.53 -9.17
CA ASP A 366 4.77 -31.94 -9.05
C ASP A 366 4.04 -31.94 -10.42
N SER A 367 3.82 -33.15 -10.95
CA SER A 367 3.12 -33.33 -12.24
C SER A 367 1.64 -32.93 -12.20
N GLU A 368 0.99 -33.06 -11.04
CA GLU A 368 -0.42 -32.66 -10.86
C GLU A 368 -0.54 -31.13 -10.82
N LYS A 369 0.36 -30.46 -10.10
CA LYS A 369 0.48 -28.98 -10.13
C LYS A 369 0.67 -28.48 -11.56
N LYS A 370 1.60 -29.06 -12.32
CA LYS A 370 1.81 -28.65 -13.72
C LYS A 370 0.53 -28.80 -14.54
N LEU A 371 -0.18 -29.92 -14.39
CA LEU A 371 -1.47 -30.18 -15.04
C LEU A 371 -2.53 -29.11 -14.71
N GLN A 372 -2.58 -28.64 -13.46
CA GLN A 372 -3.54 -27.63 -13.01
C GLN A 372 -3.16 -26.21 -13.45
N LEU A 373 -1.86 -25.89 -13.50
CA LEU A 373 -1.36 -24.54 -13.74
C LEU A 373 -1.14 -24.24 -15.22
N ILE A 374 -0.65 -25.20 -16.00
CA ILE A 374 -0.41 -25.05 -17.46
C ILE A 374 -1.50 -25.80 -18.21
N THR A 375 -2.56 -25.06 -18.53
CA THR A 375 -3.82 -25.58 -19.07
C THR A 375 -4.16 -24.94 -20.41
N GLY A 376 -5.05 -25.58 -21.19
CA GLY A 376 -5.57 -25.04 -22.45
C GLY A 376 -5.46 -26.02 -23.61
N ARG A 377 -6.25 -25.76 -24.67
CA ARG A 377 -6.31 -26.63 -25.86
C ARG A 377 -4.95 -26.76 -26.53
N ARG A 378 -4.16 -25.68 -26.56
CA ARG A 378 -2.79 -25.69 -27.09
C ARG A 378 -1.91 -26.72 -26.40
N VAL A 379 -1.94 -26.78 -25.07
CA VAL A 379 -1.11 -27.72 -24.28
C VAL A 379 -1.52 -29.15 -24.58
N GLN A 380 -2.82 -29.43 -24.52
CA GLN A 380 -3.37 -30.76 -24.79
C GLN A 380 -2.99 -31.24 -26.19
N LEU A 381 -3.14 -30.36 -27.19
CA LEU A 381 -2.83 -30.68 -28.58
C LEU A 381 -1.33 -31.00 -28.78
N ALA A 382 -0.43 -30.25 -28.14
CA ALA A 382 1.00 -30.52 -28.19
C ALA A 382 1.37 -31.86 -27.50
N GLU A 383 0.76 -32.16 -26.35
CA GLU A 383 0.98 -33.42 -25.64
C GLU A 383 0.45 -34.63 -26.42
N ASP A 384 -0.74 -34.51 -27.00
CA ASP A 384 -1.34 -35.57 -27.81
C ASP A 384 -0.52 -35.82 -29.08
N LEU A 385 -0.05 -34.75 -29.74
CA LEU A 385 0.89 -34.85 -30.87
C LEU A 385 2.17 -35.59 -30.50
N LYS A 386 2.78 -35.25 -29.36
CA LYS A 386 4.00 -35.90 -28.88
C LYS A 386 3.75 -37.39 -28.60
N LYS A 387 2.67 -37.73 -27.88
CA LYS A 387 2.29 -39.12 -27.59
C LYS A 387 2.05 -39.92 -28.86
N VAL A 388 1.32 -39.37 -29.83
CA VAL A 388 1.04 -40.04 -31.09
C VAL A 388 2.34 -40.27 -31.89
N ARG A 389 3.27 -39.30 -31.92
CA ARG A 389 4.58 -39.47 -32.55
C ARG A 389 5.39 -40.59 -31.88
N GLU A 390 5.46 -40.62 -30.55
CA GLU A 390 6.18 -41.69 -29.82
C GLU A 390 5.57 -43.08 -30.06
N ILE A 391 4.23 -43.18 -30.13
CA ILE A 391 3.56 -44.45 -30.44
C ILE A 391 3.86 -44.88 -31.88
N GLN A 392 3.82 -43.97 -32.84
CA GLN A 392 4.17 -44.26 -34.24
C GLN A 392 5.60 -44.76 -34.37
N GLU A 393 6.58 -44.07 -33.76
CA GLU A 393 7.99 -44.48 -33.82
C GLU A 393 8.20 -45.88 -33.24
N LYS A 394 7.54 -46.20 -32.11
CA LYS A 394 7.60 -47.54 -31.51
C LYS A 394 6.93 -48.60 -32.38
N LEU A 395 5.79 -48.29 -33.00
CA LEU A 395 5.10 -49.19 -33.93
C LEU A 395 5.94 -49.45 -35.19
N GLU A 396 6.56 -48.42 -35.75
CA GLU A 396 7.44 -48.54 -36.93
C GLU A 396 8.68 -49.36 -36.61
N ALA A 397 9.33 -49.11 -35.46
CA ALA A 397 10.46 -49.91 -34.99
C ALA A 397 10.08 -51.39 -34.77
N PHE A 398 8.88 -51.64 -34.23
CA PHE A 398 8.37 -53.00 -34.04
C PHE A 398 8.07 -53.69 -35.37
N ILE A 399 7.47 -53.00 -36.34
CA ILE A 399 7.26 -53.51 -37.70
C ILE A 399 8.60 -53.84 -38.37
N GLU A 400 9.61 -52.97 -38.23
CA GLU A 400 10.93 -53.20 -38.79
C GLU A 400 11.62 -54.41 -38.15
N ALA A 401 11.49 -54.60 -36.84
CA ALA A 401 11.99 -55.79 -36.14
C ALA A 401 11.29 -57.07 -36.65
N LEU A 402 9.97 -57.04 -36.82
CA LEU A 402 9.20 -58.14 -37.41
C LEU A 402 9.61 -58.47 -38.85
N HIS A 403 10.13 -57.49 -39.60
CA HIS A 403 10.65 -57.69 -40.95
C HIS A 403 12.04 -58.32 -40.96
N LYS A 404 12.85 -58.12 -39.91
CA LYS A 404 14.23 -58.66 -39.77
C LYS A 404 14.28 -60.08 -39.18
N GLU A 405 13.23 -60.53 -38.51
CA GLU A 405 13.11 -61.90 -37.98
C GLU A 405 12.70 -62.95 -39.04
N LYS A 406 12.55 -62.54 -40.29
CA LYS A 406 12.43 -63.42 -41.47
C LYS A 406 13.74 -63.45 -42.24
#